data_AF-A0A497B0M4-F1
#
_entry.id   AF-A0A497B0M4-F1
#
_cell.length_a   1.000
_cell.length_b   1.000
_cell.length_c   1.000
_cell.angle_alpha   90.00
_cell.angle_beta   90.00
_cell.angle_gamma   90.00
#
_symmetry.space_group_name_H-M   'P 1'
#
loop_
_entity.id
_entity.type
_entity.pdbx_description
1 polymer ?
#
loop_
_entity_poly.entity_id
_entity_poly.type
_entity_poly.pdbx_seq_one_letter_code
_entity_poly.pdbx_strand_id
1 'polypeptide(L)'
;MKKWLIIGFLLFVVTLAAVAGFRLSRDSLAVIMGVVFGVAASIPTSLLIISLTRRSEARQDNNLHYTYPPVIIVNPGNERHSLPMGYPQPPMIESGPRQFRIIGAEEKSWEDVFSDWGGD
;
A
#
# COMPACT_ATOMS: atom_id res chain seq x y z
N MET A 1 17.48 -22.97 -21.63
CA MET A 1 18.75 -22.29 -21.29
C MET A 1 18.70 -21.52 -19.97
N LYS A 2 17.72 -20.62 -19.76
CA LYS A 2 17.63 -19.80 -18.53
C LYS A 2 17.52 -20.60 -17.21
N LYS A 3 16.81 -21.74 -17.20
CA LYS A 3 16.72 -22.64 -16.04
C LYS A 3 18.07 -23.21 -15.59
N TRP A 4 18.94 -23.55 -16.56
CA TRP A 4 20.27 -24.07 -16.29
C TRP A 4 21.20 -22.99 -15.72
N LEU A 5 21.08 -21.76 -16.24
CA LEU A 5 21.75 -20.59 -15.66
C LEU A 5 21.31 -20.32 -14.23
N ILE A 6 20.00 -20.41 -13.94
CA ILE A 6 19.47 -20.22 -12.58
C ILE A 6 20.00 -21.31 -11.64
N ILE A 7 19.97 -22.58 -12.06
CA ILE A 7 20.51 -23.69 -11.26
C ILE A 7 22.00 -23.49 -10.98
N GLY A 8 22.78 -23.14 -12.01
CA GLY A 8 24.23 -22.95 -11.86
C GLY A 8 24.57 -21.77 -10.96
N PHE A 9 23.84 -20.66 -11.11
CA PHE A 9 24.00 -19.48 -10.25
C PHE A 9 23.61 -19.78 -8.81
N LEU A 10 22.51 -20.51 -8.58
CA LEU A 10 22.08 -20.90 -7.23
C LEU A 10 23.13 -21.78 -6.55
N LEU A 11 23.66 -22.78 -7.25
CA LEU A 11 24.74 -23.64 -6.74
C LEU A 11 25.99 -22.85 -6.41
N PHE A 12 26.37 -21.90 -7.27
CA PHE A 12 27.51 -21.03 -7.05
C PHE A 12 27.34 -20.16 -5.79
N VAL A 13 26.16 -19.56 -5.61
CA VAL A 13 25.85 -18.75 -4.42
C VAL A 13 25.89 -19.60 -3.14
N VAL A 14 25.28 -20.79 -3.16
CA VAL A 14 25.26 -21.71 -2.01
C VAL A 14 26.68 -22.15 -1.64
N THR A 15 27.50 -22.52 -2.62
CA THR A 15 28.90 -22.91 -2.36
C THR A 15 29.73 -21.74 -1.86
N LEU A 16 29.58 -20.55 -2.43
CA LEU A 16 30.25 -19.34 -1.96
C LEU A 16 29.87 -19.01 -0.51
N ALA A 17 28.59 -19.12 -0.16
CA ALA A 17 28.11 -18.91 1.20
C ALA A 17 28.69 -19.94 2.18
N ALA A 18 28.77 -21.21 1.79
CA ALA A 18 29.39 -22.26 2.61
C ALA A 18 30.89 -21.98 2.83
N VAL A 19 31.62 -21.62 1.77
CA VAL A 19 33.05 -21.28 1.85
C VAL A 19 33.26 -20.04 2.73
N ALA A 20 32.41 -19.02 2.60
CA ALA A 20 32.45 -17.85 3.47
C ALA A 20 32.20 -18.24 4.93
N GLY A 21 31.21 -19.09 5.20
CA GLY A 21 30.92 -19.58 6.55
C GLY A 21 32.08 -20.35 7.18
N PHE A 22 32.79 -21.18 6.41
CA PHE A 22 33.94 -21.95 6.91
C PHE A 22 35.23 -21.13 7.01
N ARG A 23 35.38 -20.07 6.22
CA ARG A 23 36.60 -19.24 6.22
C ARG A 23 36.54 -18.03 7.15
N LEU A 24 35.36 -17.61 7.58
CA LEU A 24 35.19 -16.41 8.40
C LEU A 24 35.43 -16.67 9.89
N SER A 25 35.89 -15.62 10.59
CA SER A 25 36.06 -15.62 12.04
C SER A 25 34.71 -15.75 12.77
N ARG A 26 34.76 -16.20 14.02
CA ARG A 26 33.58 -16.49 14.86
C ARG A 26 32.68 -15.27 15.07
N ASP A 27 33.25 -14.06 15.12
CA ASP A 27 32.49 -12.80 15.24
C ASP A 27 31.63 -12.50 14.00
N SER A 28 32.15 -12.80 12.81
CA SER A 28 31.42 -12.58 11.55
C SER A 28 30.28 -13.59 11.38
N LEU A 29 30.45 -14.83 11.86
CA LEU A 29 29.39 -15.84 11.86
C LEU A 29 28.20 -15.42 12.73
N ALA A 30 28.44 -14.72 13.85
CA ALA A 30 27.36 -14.22 14.70
C ALA A 30 26.45 -13.24 13.94
N VAL A 31 27.03 -12.31 13.19
CA VAL A 31 26.28 -11.35 12.37
C VAL A 31 25.51 -12.07 11.25
N ILE A 32 26.17 -12.98 10.53
CA ILE A 32 25.54 -13.72 9.42
C ILE A 32 24.35 -14.54 9.93
N MET A 33 24.51 -15.26 11.03
CA MET A 33 23.41 -16.03 11.63
C MET A 33 22.28 -15.12 12.08
N GLY A 34 22.58 -13.97 12.70
CA GLY A 34 21.57 -12.98 13.05
C GLY A 34 20.75 -12.51 11.85
N VAL A 35 21.40 -12.23 10.72
CA VAL A 35 20.72 -11.83 9.48
C VAL A 35 19.90 -12.99 8.91
N VAL A 36 20.45 -14.21 8.84
CA VAL A 36 19.74 -15.37 8.29
C VAL A 36 18.48 -15.67 9.10
N PHE A 37 18.56 -15.71 10.42
CA PHE A 37 17.39 -15.93 11.28
C PHE A 37 16.41 -14.76 11.23
N GLY A 38 16.90 -13.51 11.15
CA GLY A 38 16.05 -12.32 11.02
C GLY A 38 15.26 -12.32 9.71
N VAL A 39 15.92 -12.58 8.58
CA VAL A 39 15.24 -12.70 7.27
C VAL A 39 14.32 -13.91 7.24
N ALA A 40 14.75 -15.07 7.76
CA ALA A 40 13.92 -16.26 7.84
C ALA A 40 12.63 -16.03 8.65
N ALA A 41 12.70 -15.22 9.73
CA ALA A 41 11.53 -14.85 10.52
C ALA A 41 10.59 -13.87 9.80
N SER A 42 11.09 -13.10 8.82
CA SER A 42 10.27 -12.16 8.03
C SER A 42 9.44 -12.84 6.92
N ILE A 43 9.85 -14.03 6.48
CA ILE A 43 9.11 -14.80 5.47
C ILE A 43 7.71 -15.22 5.97
N PRO A 44 7.53 -15.87 7.14
CA PRO A 44 6.21 -16.26 7.60
C PRO A 44 5.31 -15.05 7.88
N THR A 45 5.86 -13.92 8.33
CA THR A 45 5.07 -12.70 8.54
C THR A 45 4.61 -12.07 7.22
N SER A 46 5.49 -11.97 6.23
CA SER A 46 5.15 -11.51 4.88
C SER A 46 4.10 -12.43 4.22
N LEU A 47 4.30 -13.75 4.32
CA LEU A 47 3.36 -14.74 3.80
C LEU A 47 2.01 -14.67 4.53
N LEU A 48 2.02 -14.46 5.85
CA LEU A 48 0.80 -14.26 6.65
C LEU A 48 -0.01 -13.06 6.15
N ILE A 49 0.64 -11.91 5.94
CA ILE A 49 -0.02 -10.69 5.44
C ILE A 49 -0.62 -10.95 4.06
N ILE A 50 0.14 -11.53 3.14
CA ILE A 50 -0.37 -11.87 1.80
C ILE A 50 -1.55 -12.85 1.91
N SER A 51 -1.48 -13.85 2.77
CA SER A 51 -2.57 -14.82 2.99
C SER A 51 -3.85 -14.16 3.52
N LEU A 52 -3.71 -13.22 4.46
CA LEU A 52 -4.83 -12.44 5.01
C LEU A 52 -5.48 -11.54 3.94
N THR A 53 -4.70 -10.80 3.16
CA THR A 53 -5.22 -9.91 2.11
C THR A 53 -5.80 -10.69 0.92
N ARG A 54 -5.20 -11.82 0.56
CA ARG A 54 -5.70 -12.69 -0.53
C ARG A 54 -7.07 -13.29 -0.19
N ARG A 55 -7.38 -13.49 1.09
CA ARG A 55 -8.73 -13.89 1.55
C ARG A 55 -9.77 -12.78 1.35
N SER A 56 -9.39 -11.51 1.47
CA SER A 56 -10.30 -10.38 1.16
C SER A 56 -10.48 -10.15 -0.34
N GLU A 57 -9.43 -10.30 -1.14
CA GLU A 57 -9.50 -10.10 -2.60
C GLU A 57 -10.35 -11.16 -3.31
N ALA A 58 -10.37 -12.40 -2.82
CA ALA A 58 -11.28 -13.44 -3.34
C ALA A 58 -12.77 -13.05 -3.26
N ARG A 59 -13.12 -12.06 -2.41
CA ARG A 59 -14.47 -11.49 -2.32
C ARG A 59 -14.64 -10.22 -3.17
N GLN A 60 -13.56 -9.55 -3.54
CA GLN A 60 -13.56 -8.31 -4.33
C GLN A 60 -13.66 -8.59 -5.84
N ASP A 61 -13.05 -9.69 -6.33
CA ASP A 61 -13.01 -10.01 -7.77
C ASP A 61 -14.32 -10.59 -8.34
N ASN A 62 -15.27 -10.99 -7.48
CA ASN A 62 -16.60 -11.44 -7.89
C ASN A 62 -17.68 -10.35 -7.79
N ASN A 63 -17.33 -9.09 -7.53
CA ASN A 63 -18.33 -8.06 -7.27
C ASN A 63 -17.95 -6.67 -7.80
N LEU A 64 -17.63 -6.57 -9.08
CA LEU A 64 -17.73 -5.30 -9.82
C LEU A 64 -19.19 -4.87 -10.10
N HIS A 65 -20.17 -5.37 -9.33
CA HIS A 65 -21.45 -4.71 -9.14
C HIS A 65 -21.37 -3.90 -7.85
N TYR A 66 -20.76 -2.71 -7.95
CA TYR A 66 -21.06 -1.65 -6.99
C TYR A 66 -22.55 -1.31 -7.12
N THR A 67 -23.41 -2.03 -6.41
CA THR A 67 -24.78 -1.60 -6.11
C THR A 67 -24.66 -0.42 -5.15
N TYR A 68 -24.35 0.75 -5.70
CA TYR A 68 -24.49 1.99 -4.98
C TYR A 68 -25.96 2.11 -4.57
N PRO A 69 -26.28 2.16 -3.27
CA PRO A 69 -27.66 2.38 -2.86
C PRO A 69 -28.11 3.73 -3.42
N PRO A 70 -29.31 3.79 -4.04
CA PRO A 70 -29.77 5.00 -4.71
C PRO A 70 -29.90 6.14 -3.69
N VAL A 71 -29.08 7.18 -3.86
CA VAL A 71 -29.19 8.41 -3.08
C VAL A 71 -30.38 9.18 -3.62
N ILE A 72 -31.51 9.07 -2.93
CA ILE A 72 -32.74 9.75 -3.28
C ILE A 72 -32.65 11.17 -2.74
N ILE A 73 -32.39 12.13 -3.62
CA ILE A 73 -32.44 13.55 -3.30
C ILE A 73 -33.89 13.97 -3.40
N VAL A 74 -34.57 14.05 -2.26
CA VAL A 74 -35.91 14.65 -2.19
C VAL A 74 -35.74 16.15 -2.15
N ASN A 75 -36.00 16.83 -3.26
CA ASN A 75 -36.01 18.28 -3.32
C ASN A 75 -37.43 18.78 -3.00
N PRO A 76 -37.69 19.37 -1.82
CA PRO A 76 -39.01 19.90 -1.47
C PRO A 76 -39.20 21.26 -2.16
N GLY A 77 -39.51 21.23 -3.44
CA GLY A 77 -39.91 22.45 -4.15
C GLY A 77 -39.46 22.48 -5.58
N ASN A 78 -40.25 21.90 -6.47
CA ASN A 78 -40.67 22.48 -7.74
C ASN A 78 -41.42 21.43 -8.57
N GLU A 79 -42.70 21.71 -8.78
CA GLU A 79 -43.54 21.01 -9.73
C GLU A 79 -42.95 21.15 -11.15
N ARG A 80 -43.12 20.08 -11.98
CA ARG A 80 -42.83 19.95 -13.42
C ARG A 80 -41.35 19.57 -13.72
N HIS A 81 -41.01 18.45 -14.36
CA HIS A 81 -41.52 17.98 -15.65
C HIS A 81 -41.10 16.51 -15.92
N SER A 82 -41.96 15.79 -16.66
CA SER A 82 -41.80 14.45 -17.22
C SER A 82 -40.56 14.28 -18.10
N LEU A 83 -39.95 13.09 -18.06
CA LEU A 83 -38.86 12.62 -18.93
C LEU A 83 -39.30 12.48 -20.39
N PRO A 84 -38.55 13.05 -21.37
CA PRO A 84 -38.54 12.54 -22.73
C PRO A 84 -37.11 12.24 -23.23
N MET A 85 -37.01 11.17 -24.00
CA MET A 85 -35.81 10.68 -24.69
C MET A 85 -35.21 11.76 -25.61
N GLY A 86 -33.94 12.14 -25.39
CA GLY A 86 -33.21 13.13 -26.18
C GLY A 86 -32.46 14.16 -25.33
N TYR A 87 -31.41 13.74 -24.61
CA TYR A 87 -30.68 14.64 -23.72
C TYR A 87 -29.79 15.63 -24.51
N PRO A 88 -29.96 16.97 -24.35
CA PRO A 88 -28.92 17.93 -24.71
C PRO A 88 -27.77 17.79 -23.71
N GLN A 89 -26.55 17.65 -24.21
CA GLN A 89 -25.37 17.57 -23.34
C GLN A 89 -25.15 18.92 -22.62
N PRO A 90 -25.02 18.93 -21.28
CA PRO A 90 -24.60 20.13 -20.58
C PRO A 90 -23.14 20.45 -20.93
N PRO A 91 -22.75 21.74 -20.96
CA PRO A 91 -21.40 22.13 -21.34
C PRO A 91 -20.39 21.49 -20.40
N MET A 92 -19.33 20.91 -20.97
CA MET A 92 -18.21 20.37 -20.23
C MET A 92 -17.58 21.51 -19.41
N ILE A 93 -17.85 21.52 -18.11
CA ILE A 93 -17.17 22.42 -17.18
C ILE A 93 -15.74 21.89 -17.07
N GLU A 94 -14.81 22.66 -17.62
CA GLU A 94 -13.38 22.41 -17.60
C GLU A 94 -12.93 22.07 -16.17
N SER A 95 -12.39 20.86 -15.99
CA SER A 95 -11.87 20.38 -14.71
C SER A 95 -10.60 21.16 -14.33
N GLY A 96 -10.79 22.36 -13.78
CA GLY A 96 -9.75 23.14 -13.15
C GLY A 96 -9.12 22.42 -11.95
N PRO A 97 -7.91 22.81 -11.54
CA PRO A 97 -7.17 22.16 -10.45
C PRO A 97 -8.02 22.15 -9.17
N ARG A 98 -8.23 20.95 -8.61
CA ARG A 98 -9.06 20.75 -7.43
C ARG A 98 -8.39 21.44 -6.23
N GLN A 99 -8.97 22.55 -5.79
CA GLN A 99 -8.54 23.25 -4.58
C GLN A 99 -9.18 22.58 -3.36
N PHE A 100 -8.36 22.02 -2.48
CA PHE A 100 -8.80 21.46 -1.22
C PHE A 100 -8.43 22.42 -0.09
N ARG A 101 -9.42 22.80 0.71
CA ARG A 101 -9.24 23.61 1.92
C ARG A 101 -9.06 22.64 3.09
N ILE A 102 -7.84 22.55 3.60
CA ILE A 102 -7.54 21.76 4.81
C ILE A 102 -7.83 22.66 6.01
N ILE A 103 -8.70 22.20 6.91
CA ILE A 103 -9.05 22.91 8.15
C ILE A 103 -8.32 22.20 9.28
N GLY A 104 -7.54 22.94 10.09
CA GLY A 104 -6.65 22.39 11.11
C GLY A 104 -5.16 22.34 10.73
N ALA A 105 -4.79 22.96 9.60
CA ALA A 105 -3.39 23.28 9.31
C ALA A 105 -3.01 24.58 10.03
N GLU A 106 -3.15 24.63 11.35
CA GLU A 106 -2.35 25.58 12.11
C GLU A 106 -0.88 25.20 11.87
N GLU A 107 -0.15 26.10 11.22
CA GLU A 107 1.29 25.99 11.02
C GLU A 107 1.93 26.08 12.40
N LYS A 108 1.96 24.95 13.13
CA LYS A 108 2.64 24.87 14.41
C LYS A 108 4.12 25.04 14.09
N SER A 109 4.61 26.27 14.28
CA SER A 109 6.02 26.60 14.07
C SER A 109 6.83 25.60 14.88
N TRP A 110 7.87 25.03 14.27
CA TRP A 110 8.69 24.01 14.93
C TRP A 110 9.20 24.48 16.30
N GLU A 111 9.32 25.79 16.52
CA GLU A 111 9.66 26.43 17.80
C GLU A 111 8.64 26.15 18.91
N ASP A 112 7.34 26.15 18.61
CA ASP A 112 6.25 25.90 19.58
C ASP A 112 6.21 24.43 20.04
N VAL A 113 6.75 23.51 19.22
CA VAL A 113 6.82 22.08 19.54
C VAL A 113 7.97 21.78 20.50
N PHE A 114 9.10 22.49 20.36
CA PHE A 114 10.26 22.30 21.22
C PHE A 114 10.13 23.02 22.57
N SER A 115 9.38 24.12 22.64
CA SER A 115 9.10 24.81 23.91
C SER A 115 8.20 24.01 24.86
N ASP A 116 7.32 23.15 24.33
CA ASP A 116 6.40 22.31 25.10
C ASP A 116 7.11 21.16 25.85
N TRP A 117 8.32 20.78 25.40
CA TRP A 117 9.15 19.75 26.05
C TRP A 117 10.15 20.30 27.08
N GLY A 118 10.16 21.61 27.31
CA GLY A 118 11.25 22.34 27.99
C GLY A 118 10.91 23.05 29.30
N GLY A 119 9.87 22.62 30.03
CA GLY A 119 9.62 22.99 31.44
C GLY A 119 8.92 21.80 32.12
N ASP A 120 9.37 21.24 33.24
CA ASP A 120 10.15 21.75 34.39
C ASP A 120 11.13 20.67 34.87
#